data_AF-A0A4D4MEW0-F1
#
_entry.id   AF-A0A4D4MEW0-F1
#
_cell.length_a   1.000
_cell.length_b   1.000
_cell.length_c   1.000
_cell.angle_alpha   90.00
_cell.angle_beta   90.00
_cell.angle_gamma   90.00
#
_symmetry.space_group_name_H-M   'P 1'
#
loop_
_entity.id
_entity.type
_entity.pdbx_description
1 polymer ?
#
loop_
_entity_poly.entity_id
_entity_poly.type
_entity_poly.pdbx_seq_one_letter_code
_entity_poly.pdbx_strand_id
1 'polypeptide(L)'
;MTYNFGLHFTQELGNSFGPPTDSWPASAEQVTPFFAIVVNVLGTDDAARWFEAARKAHQRVVVAERDRTHHFGFAHHLDVETEAHQEPTLPVVAAFEATKALYEITRRDSGVDVDVFFGCALRACSRGSGRTDSTPVAAGANA
;
A
#
# COMPACT_ATOMS: atom_id res chain seq x y z
N MET A 1 -22.62 -0.26 5.08
CA MET A 1 -21.68 0.78 5.53
C MET A 1 -20.64 0.96 4.45
N THR A 2 -20.35 2.19 4.02
CA THR A 2 -19.26 2.46 3.08
C THR A 2 -17.94 2.34 3.84
N TYR A 3 -17.07 1.44 3.41
CA TYR A 3 -15.75 1.26 4.00
C TYR A 3 -14.92 2.55 3.81
N ASN A 4 -14.45 3.15 4.92
CA ASN A 4 -13.67 4.38 4.87
C ASN A 4 -12.17 4.04 4.90
N PHE A 5 -11.64 3.68 3.73
CA PHE A 5 -10.23 3.37 3.57
C PHE A 5 -9.32 4.50 4.06
N GLY A 6 -9.65 5.76 3.73
CA GLY A 6 -8.83 6.92 4.09
C GLY A 6 -8.61 7.01 5.60
N LEU A 7 -9.67 6.85 6.40
CA LEU A 7 -9.57 6.83 7.86
C LEU A 7 -8.63 5.72 8.36
N HIS A 8 -8.81 4.50 7.86
CA HIS A 8 -8.00 3.36 8.28
C HIS A 8 -6.54 3.47 7.82
N PHE A 9 -6.31 4.04 6.63
CA PHE A 9 -4.98 4.29 6.12
C PHE A 9 -4.26 5.35 6.97
N THR A 10 -4.92 6.46 7.30
CA THR A 10 -4.37 7.48 8.22
C THR A 10 -4.03 6.88 9.60
N GLN A 11 -4.86 5.97 10.12
CA GLN A 11 -4.56 5.26 11.38
C GLN A 11 -3.29 4.40 11.24
N GLU A 12 -3.14 3.66 10.14
CA GLU A 12 -1.95 2.82 9.92
C GLU A 12 -0.67 3.61 9.66
N LEU A 13 -0.78 4.78 9.02
CA LEU A 13 0.31 5.75 8.93
C LEU A 13 0.71 6.25 10.32
N GLY A 14 -0.25 6.58 11.19
CA GLY A 14 0.02 6.97 12.57
C GLY A 14 0.66 5.87 13.41
N ASN A 15 0.29 4.61 13.20
CA ASN A 15 0.95 3.47 13.85
C ASN A 15 2.42 3.31 13.42
N SER A 16 2.74 3.75 12.19
CA SER A 16 4.07 3.55 11.59
C SER A 16 5.00 4.75 11.81
N PHE A 17 4.46 5.97 11.79
CA PHE A 17 5.22 7.23 11.88
C PHE A 17 5.00 7.99 13.20
N GLY A 18 4.10 7.52 14.07
CA GLY A 18 3.71 8.24 15.28
C GLY A 18 2.62 9.30 15.00
N PRO A 19 2.33 10.17 15.97
CA PRO A 19 1.25 11.15 15.84
C PRO A 19 1.44 12.06 14.61
N PRO A 20 0.36 12.42 13.90
CA PRO A 20 0.40 13.32 12.75
C PRO A 20 0.86 14.70 13.22
N THR A 21 2.14 14.96 13.02
CA THR A 21 2.83 16.21 13.33
C THR A 21 3.75 16.54 12.13
N ASP A 22 4.54 17.60 12.20
CA ASP A 22 5.52 17.96 11.15
C ASP A 22 6.58 16.86 10.85
N SER A 23 6.53 15.72 11.56
CA SER A 23 7.44 14.59 11.42
C SER A 23 7.03 13.52 10.40
N TRP A 24 5.80 13.55 9.86
CA TRP A 24 5.40 12.59 8.83
C TRP A 24 6.17 12.81 7.53
N PRO A 25 6.46 11.75 6.75
CA PRO A 25 7.05 11.92 5.43
C PRO A 25 6.17 12.81 4.56
N ALA A 26 6.77 13.73 3.80
CA ALA A 26 6.04 14.67 2.93
C ALA A 26 5.18 13.93 1.90
N SER A 27 5.58 12.72 1.52
CA SER A 27 4.83 11.84 0.63
C SER A 27 3.54 11.29 1.24
N ALA A 28 3.40 11.19 2.57
CA ALA A 28 2.29 10.50 3.23
C ALA A 28 0.91 11.09 2.89
N GLU A 29 0.78 12.42 2.89
CA GLU A 29 -0.46 13.07 2.48
C GLU A 29 -0.66 13.00 0.96
N GLN A 30 0.41 13.14 0.18
CA GLN A 30 0.36 13.17 -1.28
C GLN A 30 -0.11 11.85 -1.89
N VAL A 31 0.25 10.72 -1.27
CA VAL A 31 -0.04 9.38 -1.80
C VAL A 31 -1.42 8.86 -1.41
N THR A 32 -2.01 9.42 -0.35
CA THR A 32 -3.31 8.96 0.20
C THR A 32 -4.43 8.93 -0.86
N PRO A 33 -4.62 9.96 -1.71
CA PRO A 33 -5.62 9.92 -2.78
C PRO A 33 -5.41 8.79 -3.79
N PHE A 34 -4.15 8.45 -4.10
CA PHE A 34 -3.82 7.40 -5.07
C PHE A 34 -4.11 6.01 -4.53
N PHE A 35 -3.79 5.74 -3.25
CA PHE A 35 -4.22 4.52 -2.57
C PHE A 35 -5.74 4.41 -2.54
N ALA A 36 -6.45 5.51 -2.25
CA ALA A 36 -7.91 5.53 -2.26
C ALA A 36 -8.51 5.24 -3.64
N ILE A 37 -7.91 5.72 -4.73
CA ILE A 37 -8.34 5.39 -6.11
C ILE A 37 -8.32 3.88 -6.32
N VAL A 38 -7.21 3.20 -6.00
CA VAL A 38 -7.07 1.75 -6.17
C VAL A 38 -8.18 1.01 -5.42
N VAL A 39 -8.45 1.39 -4.16
CA VAL A 39 -9.50 0.77 -3.36
C VAL A 39 -10.89 1.06 -3.90
N ASN A 40 -11.15 2.27 -4.39
CA ASN A 40 -12.46 2.65 -4.92
C ASN A 40 -12.79 1.92 -6.22
N VAL A 41 -11.80 1.65 -7.08
CA VAL A 41 -12.04 1.01 -8.38
C VAL A 41 -12.01 -0.52 -8.31
N LEU A 42 -11.21 -1.11 -7.41
CA LEU A 42 -11.10 -2.57 -7.27
C LEU A 42 -11.97 -3.14 -6.14
N GLY A 43 -12.32 -2.34 -5.14
CA GLY A 43 -12.86 -2.83 -3.87
C GLY A 43 -11.75 -3.30 -2.92
N THR A 44 -12.09 -3.43 -1.64
CA THR A 44 -11.11 -3.62 -0.56
C THR A 44 -10.28 -4.90 -0.68
N ASP A 45 -10.92 -6.02 -1.01
CA ASP A 45 -10.25 -7.33 -1.07
C ASP A 45 -9.29 -7.42 -2.28
N ASP A 46 -9.73 -6.92 -3.43
CA ASP A 46 -8.94 -6.93 -4.66
C ASP A 46 -7.82 -5.89 -4.58
N ALA A 47 -8.07 -4.73 -3.96
CA ALA A 47 -7.04 -3.76 -3.66
C ALA A 47 -5.99 -4.29 -2.69
N ALA A 48 -6.36 -5.12 -1.70
CA ALA A 48 -5.37 -5.77 -0.84
C ALA A 48 -4.45 -6.69 -1.65
N ARG A 49 -4.99 -7.52 -2.54
CA ARG A 49 -4.17 -8.36 -3.45
C ARG A 49 -3.30 -7.51 -4.36
N TRP A 50 -3.84 -6.40 -4.87
CA TRP A 50 -3.13 -5.45 -5.70
C TRP A 50 -1.95 -4.79 -4.97
N PHE A 51 -2.13 -4.35 -3.72
CA PHE A 51 -1.05 -3.74 -2.93
C PHE A 51 0.04 -4.75 -2.58
N GLU A 52 -0.31 -6.01 -2.34
CA GLU A 52 0.69 -7.07 -2.12
C GLU A 52 1.50 -7.33 -3.41
N ALA A 53 0.84 -7.35 -4.57
CA ALA A 53 1.51 -7.46 -5.87
C ALA A 53 2.44 -6.26 -6.12
N ALA A 54 1.99 -5.05 -5.82
CA ALA A 54 2.81 -3.83 -5.91
C ALA A 54 4.02 -3.88 -4.94
N ARG A 55 3.83 -4.41 -3.73
CA ARG A 55 4.91 -4.63 -2.76
C ARG A 55 5.98 -5.59 -3.31
N LYS A 56 5.57 -6.72 -3.89
CA LYS A 56 6.48 -7.67 -4.55
C LYS A 56 7.20 -7.04 -5.74
N ALA A 57 6.48 -6.25 -6.55
CA ALA A 57 7.07 -5.53 -7.67
C ALA A 57 8.17 -4.55 -7.20
N HIS A 58 7.95 -3.84 -6.10
CA HIS A 58 8.97 -2.98 -5.50
C HIS A 58 10.19 -3.79 -5.03
N GLN A 59 9.98 -4.92 -4.35
CA GLN A 59 11.07 -5.78 -3.89
C GLN A 59 11.93 -6.28 -5.05
N ARG A 60 11.34 -6.63 -6.20
CA ARG A 60 12.10 -7.00 -7.40
C ARG A 60 12.99 -5.85 -7.90
N VAL A 61 12.49 -4.61 -7.88
CA VAL A 61 13.30 -3.42 -8.23
C VAL A 61 14.48 -3.27 -7.28
N VAL A 62 14.24 -3.33 -5.96
CA VAL A 62 15.28 -3.17 -4.94
C VAL A 62 16.36 -4.26 -5.05
N VAL A 63 15.95 -5.52 -5.28
CA VAL A 63 16.89 -6.63 -5.48
C VAL A 63 17.73 -6.41 -6.74
N ALA A 64 17.11 -6.03 -7.85
CA ALA A 64 17.83 -5.79 -9.10
C ALA A 64 18.82 -4.60 -8.98
N GLU A 65 18.43 -3.52 -8.30
CA GLU A 65 19.30 -2.37 -7.99
C GLU A 65 20.48 -2.79 -7.11
N ARG A 66 20.22 -3.55 -6.06
CA ARG A 66 21.24 -4.08 -5.15
C ARG A 66 22.26 -4.96 -5.87
N ASP A 67 21.78 -5.88 -6.70
CA ASP A 67 22.61 -6.87 -7.39
C ASP A 67 23.26 -6.32 -8.67
N ARG A 68 22.94 -5.06 -9.05
CA ARG A 68 23.44 -4.38 -10.27
C ARG A 68 23.20 -5.20 -11.54
N THR A 69 22.06 -5.88 -11.61
CA THR A 69 21.64 -6.70 -12.75
C THR A 69 20.81 -5.89 -13.75
N HIS A 70 20.31 -6.52 -14.83
CA HIS A 70 19.44 -5.84 -15.78
C HIS A 70 18.15 -5.34 -15.10
N HIS A 71 17.86 -4.03 -15.22
CA HIS A 71 16.76 -3.38 -14.50
C HIS A 71 15.52 -3.24 -15.38
N PHE A 72 14.50 -4.05 -15.12
CA PHE A 72 13.14 -3.68 -15.51
C PHE A 72 12.55 -2.73 -14.47
N GLY A 73 11.83 -1.70 -14.93
CA GLY A 73 11.23 -0.70 -14.04
C GLY A 73 10.05 -1.27 -13.26
N PHE A 74 9.66 -0.56 -12.18
CA PHE A 74 8.52 -0.94 -11.33
C PHE A 74 7.25 -1.25 -12.11
N ALA A 75 6.89 -0.46 -13.13
CA ALA A 75 5.69 -0.68 -13.93
C ALA A 75 5.70 -2.05 -14.63
N HIS A 76 6.86 -2.52 -15.10
CA HIS A 76 6.96 -3.84 -15.70
C HIS A 76 6.74 -4.94 -14.65
N HIS A 77 7.37 -4.82 -13.48
CA HIS A 77 7.17 -5.79 -12.42
C HIS A 77 5.75 -5.77 -11.86
N LEU A 78 5.12 -4.60 -11.78
CA LEU A 78 3.73 -4.46 -11.39
C LEU A 78 2.81 -5.18 -12.37
N ASP A 79 3.02 -5.01 -13.68
CA ASP A 79 2.22 -5.71 -14.71
C ASP A 79 2.39 -7.23 -14.60
N VAL A 80 3.61 -7.72 -14.37
CA VAL A 80 3.87 -9.15 -14.17
C VAL A 80 3.20 -9.69 -12.91
N GLU A 81 3.25 -8.97 -11.79
CA GLU A 81 2.69 -9.42 -10.51
C GLU A 81 1.15 -9.30 -10.45
N THR A 82 0.55 -8.42 -11.24
CA THR A 82 -0.90 -8.20 -11.29
C THR A 82 -1.58 -8.87 -12.49
N GLU A 83 -0.80 -9.30 -13.48
CA GLU A 83 -1.29 -9.77 -14.77
C GLU A 83 -2.20 -8.76 -15.48
N ALA A 84 -2.00 -7.46 -15.23
CA ALA A 84 -2.89 -6.39 -15.69
C ALA A 84 -3.08 -6.32 -17.22
N HIS A 85 -2.07 -6.75 -17.99
CA HIS A 85 -2.16 -6.84 -19.46
C HIS A 85 -3.17 -7.88 -19.97
N GLN A 86 -3.55 -8.88 -19.16
CA GLN A 86 -4.47 -9.94 -19.61
C GLN A 86 -5.93 -9.45 -19.67
N GLU A 87 -6.32 -8.52 -18.80
CA GLU A 87 -7.69 -8.03 -18.72
C GLU A 87 -7.73 -6.49 -18.50
N PRO A 88 -7.57 -5.70 -19.57
CA PRO A 88 -7.44 -4.24 -19.48
C PRO A 88 -8.81 -3.55 -19.32
N THR A 89 -9.47 -3.79 -18.19
CA THR A 89 -10.69 -3.07 -17.81
C THR A 89 -10.34 -1.66 -17.30
N LEU A 90 -11.31 -0.73 -17.36
CA LEU A 90 -11.11 0.63 -16.84
C LEU A 90 -10.66 0.65 -15.36
N PRO A 91 -11.23 -0.17 -14.45
CA PRO A 91 -10.73 -0.28 -13.08
C PRO A 91 -9.27 -0.71 -12.97
N VAL A 92 -8.86 -1.73 -13.73
CA VAL A 92 -7.48 -2.25 -13.72
C VAL A 92 -6.51 -1.18 -14.22
N VAL A 93 -6.84 -0.50 -15.32
CA VAL A 93 -6.02 0.59 -15.87
C VAL A 93 -5.90 1.75 -14.87
N ALA A 94 -7.00 2.13 -14.21
CA ALA A 94 -6.99 3.20 -13.22
C ALA A 94 -6.15 2.83 -11.99
N ALA A 95 -6.28 1.60 -11.49
CA ALA A 95 -5.46 1.11 -10.38
C ALA A 95 -3.96 1.07 -10.74
N PHE A 96 -3.65 0.64 -11.96
CA PHE A 96 -2.28 0.58 -12.47
C PHE A 96 -1.62 1.96 -12.56
N GLU A 97 -2.30 2.92 -13.17
CA GLU A 97 -1.78 4.29 -13.28
C GLU A 97 -1.69 4.99 -11.92
N ALA A 98 -2.67 4.79 -11.03
CA ALA A 98 -2.60 5.31 -9.66
C ALA A 98 -1.41 4.71 -8.88
N THR A 99 -1.13 3.41 -9.06
CA THR A 99 -0.02 2.72 -8.40
C THR A 99 1.34 3.19 -8.93
N LYS A 100 1.46 3.47 -10.23
CA LYS A 100 2.66 4.09 -10.80
C LYS A 100 2.90 5.48 -10.22
N ALA A 101 1.85 6.30 -10.14
CA ALA A 101 1.94 7.65 -9.63
C ALA A 101 2.36 7.69 -8.15
N LEU A 102 1.71 6.88 -7.29
CA LEU A 102 2.11 6.82 -5.88
C LEU A 102 3.54 6.30 -5.72
N TYR A 103 3.96 5.30 -6.52
CA TYR A 103 5.30 4.75 -6.45
C TYR A 103 6.36 5.80 -6.80
N GLU A 104 6.10 6.62 -7.83
CA GLU A 104 6.99 7.71 -8.22
C GLU A 104 7.11 8.78 -7.12
N ILE A 105 6.02 9.07 -6.41
CA ILE A 105 6.02 10.03 -5.31
C ILE A 105 6.81 9.46 -4.12
N THR A 106 6.50 8.24 -3.68
CA THR A 106 7.14 7.63 -2.52
C THR A 106 8.63 7.35 -2.75
N ARG A 107 9.03 6.90 -3.95
CA ARG A 107 10.45 6.56 -4.20
C ARG A 107 11.37 7.78 -4.20
N ARG A 108 10.84 8.98 -4.42
CA ARG A 108 11.59 10.25 -4.38
C ARG A 108 11.77 10.76 -2.96
N ASP A 109 10.97 10.26 -2.03
CA ASP A 109 11.08 10.58 -0.61
C ASP A 109 12.14 9.67 0.02
N SER A 110 13.36 10.18 0.18
CA SER A 110 14.46 9.41 0.77
C SER A 110 14.28 9.14 2.28
N GLY A 111 13.27 9.74 2.91
CA GLY A 111 13.03 9.61 4.35
C GLY A 111 12.34 8.30 4.75
N VAL A 112 11.77 7.57 3.79
CA VAL A 112 10.93 6.41 4.08
C VAL A 112 10.96 5.38 2.94
N ASP A 113 10.98 4.10 3.30
CA ASP A 113 10.86 3.02 2.32
C ASP A 113 9.42 2.91 1.79
N VAL A 114 9.28 2.75 0.47
CA VAL A 114 8.00 2.59 -0.21
C VAL A 114 7.18 1.42 0.36
N ASP A 115 7.86 0.35 0.80
CA ASP A 115 7.28 -0.84 1.43
C ASP A 115 6.39 -0.50 2.64
N VAL A 116 6.73 0.56 3.39
CA VAL A 116 5.96 1.01 4.56
C VAL A 116 4.56 1.46 4.16
N PHE A 117 4.43 2.20 3.05
CA PHE A 117 3.13 2.67 2.56
C PHE A 117 2.24 1.52 2.09
N PHE A 118 2.81 0.58 1.32
CA PHE A 118 2.07 -0.63 0.92
C PHE A 118 1.65 -1.46 2.14
N GLY A 119 2.52 -1.62 3.14
CA GLY A 119 2.21 -2.28 4.40
C GLY A 119 1.05 -1.61 5.15
N CYS A 120 1.02 -0.28 5.20
CA CYS A 120 -0.09 0.47 5.80
C CYS A 120 -1.40 0.26 5.02
N ALA A 121 -1.35 0.29 3.69
CA ALA A 121 -2.52 0.09 2.84
C ALA A 121 -3.11 -1.33 2.99
N LEU A 122 -2.26 -2.35 3.07
CA LEU A 122 -2.67 -3.75 3.31
C LEU A 122 -3.39 -3.92 4.65
N ARG A 123 -2.81 -3.35 5.72
CA ARG A 123 -3.44 -3.38 7.06
C ARG A 123 -4.75 -2.59 7.08
N ALA A 124 -4.78 -1.44 6.40
CA ALA A 124 -5.99 -0.65 6.27
C ALA A 124 -7.09 -1.48 5.59
N CYS A 125 -6.82 -2.11 4.44
CA CYS A 125 -7.78 -2.98 3.74
C CYS A 125 -8.32 -4.09 4.66
N SER A 126 -7.46 -4.73 5.44
CA SER A 126 -7.84 -5.82 6.35
C SER A 126 -8.81 -5.40 7.45
N ARG A 127 -8.82 -4.12 7.87
CA ARG A 127 -9.76 -3.60 8.89
C ARG A 127 -11.19 -3.47 8.34
N GLY A 128 -11.35 -3.38 7.02
CA GLY A 128 -12.65 -3.32 6.35
C GLY A 128 -13.36 -4.67 6.24
N SER A 129 -12.58 -5.76 6.27
CA SER A 129 -13.06 -7.13 6.04
C SER A 129 -13.79 -7.74 7.25
N GLY A 130 -14.06 -6.98 8.31
CA GLY A 130 -14.86 -7.44 9.45
C GLY A 130 -14.18 -8.54 10.31
N ARG A 131 -12.86 -8.70 10.23
CA ARG A 131 -12.15 -9.63 11.11
C ARG A 131 -11.91 -8.99 12.48
N THR A 132 -12.87 -9.16 13.37
CA THR A 132 -12.67 -9.00 14.82
C THR A 132 -11.70 -10.08 15.31
N ASP A 133 -10.39 -9.88 15.11
CA ASP A 133 -9.39 -10.50 15.97
C ASP A 133 -9.36 -9.73 17.29
N SER A 134 -10.45 -9.84 18.05
CA SER A 134 -10.45 -9.51 19.47
C SER A 134 -10.01 -10.76 20.21
N THR A 135 -8.72 -11.03 20.23
CA THR A 135 -8.13 -11.80 21.33
C THR A 135 -7.97 -10.82 22.49
N PRO A 136 -8.70 -10.99 23.61
CA PRO A 136 -8.46 -10.18 24.79
C PRO A 136 -7.06 -10.53 25.29
N VAL A 137 -6.17 -9.53 25.33
CA VAL A 137 -4.92 -9.62 26.08
C VAL A 137 -5.31 -9.90 27.53
N ALA A 138 -5.01 -11.10 28.01
CA ALA A 138 -5.18 -11.46 29.39
C ALA A 138 -4.41 -10.46 30.25
N ALA A 139 -5.14 -9.59 30.95
CA ALA A 139 -4.58 -8.79 32.02
C ALA A 139 -4.07 -9.76 33.09
N GLY A 140 -2.75 -9.88 33.21
CA GLY A 140 -2.11 -10.62 34.29
C GLY A 140 -2.55 -10.05 35.62
N ALA A 141 -3.30 -10.84 36.39
CA ALA A 141 -3.55 -10.57 37.79
C ALA A 141 -2.32 -11.02 38.58
N ASN A 142 -1.50 -10.05 38.98
CA ASN A 142 -0.63 -10.20 40.14
C ASN A 142 -1.41 -9.72 41.37
N ALA A 143 -1.73 -10.64 42.26
CA ALA A 143 -1.98 -10.39 43.68
C ALA A 143 -1.49 -11.61 44.48
#